data_AF-A0A7K6MMU8-F1
#
_entry.id   AF-A0A7K6MMU8-F1
#
_cell.length_a   1.000
_cell.length_b   1.000
_cell.length_c   1.000
_cell.angle_alpha   90.00
_cell.angle_beta   90.00
_cell.angle_gamma   90.00
#
_symmetry.space_group_name_H-M   'P 1'
#
loop_
_entity.id
_entity.type
_entity.pdbx_description
1 polymer ?
#
loop_
_entity_poly.entity_id
_entity_poly.type
_entity_poly.pdbx_seq_one_letter_code
_entity_poly.pdbx_strand_id
1 'polypeptide(L)'
;AFPKRSGCFQLKSDTTSIGSHRGADIVLQSAGVAHRHAALEFSASDNSFILRDFNSPHGTFVNSCQVQNAAVRVRPGDILSFG
;
A
#
# COMPACT_ATOMS: atom_id res chain seq x y z
N ALA A 1 -4.22 -19.84 6.50
CA ALA A 1 -3.16 -19.69 5.49
C ALA A 1 -3.62 -18.68 4.45
N PHE A 2 -3.03 -17.49 4.40
CA PHE A 2 -3.38 -16.49 3.38
C PHE A 2 -2.78 -16.94 2.04
N PRO A 3 -3.59 -17.13 0.97
CA PRO A 3 -3.04 -17.47 -0.33
C PRO A 3 -2.28 -16.26 -0.87
N LYS A 4 -0.96 -16.22 -0.65
CA LYS A 4 -0.08 -15.28 -1.33
C LYS A 4 -0.05 -15.66 -2.81
N ARG A 5 -0.81 -14.94 -3.64
CA ARG A 5 -0.46 -14.86 -5.06
C ARG A 5 0.87 -14.12 -5.14
N SER A 6 1.94 -14.86 -5.40
CA SER A 6 3.26 -14.29 -5.66
C SER A 6 3.22 -13.55 -6.98
N GLY A 7 3.47 -12.24 -6.96
CA GLY A 7 3.56 -11.41 -8.16
C GLY A 7 4.42 -10.20 -7.86
N CYS A 8 5.19 -9.75 -8.85
CA CYS A 8 5.88 -8.48 -8.79
C CYS A 8 4.99 -7.41 -9.46
N PHE A 9 4.74 -6.32 -8.76
CA PHE A 9 4.04 -5.16 -9.29
C PHE A 9 5.03 -4.03 -9.46
N GLN A 10 5.14 -3.48 -10.67
CA GLN A 10 5.95 -2.30 -10.91
C GLN A 10 5.25 -1.08 -10.31
N LEU A 11 5.98 -0.32 -9.50
CA LEU A 11 5.50 0.95 -8.98
C LEU A 11 5.67 2.02 -10.05
N LYS A 12 4.70 2.91 -10.16
CA LYS A 12 4.78 4.09 -11.02
C LYS A 12 5.71 5.15 -10.45
N SER A 13 6.17 6.03 -11.33
CA SER A 13 7.02 7.18 -10.99
C SER A 13 6.28 8.31 -10.28
N ASP A 14 4.94 8.27 -10.24
CA ASP A 14 4.07 9.24 -9.58
C ASP A 14 3.36 8.62 -8.36
N THR A 15 2.25 7.93 -8.59
CA THR A 15 1.37 7.39 -7.57
C THR A 15 0.87 6.01 -8.01
N THR A 16 1.15 5.00 -7.20
CA THR A 16 0.62 3.65 -7.38
C THR A 16 -0.52 3.42 -6.40
N SER A 17 -1.73 3.23 -6.91
CA SER A 17 -2.93 3.01 -6.10
C SER A 17 -3.09 1.54 -5.70
N ILE A 18 -3.50 1.29 -4.46
CA ILE A 18 -3.65 -0.04 -3.87
C ILE A 18 -5.07 -0.19 -3.28
N GLY A 19 -5.75 -1.28 -3.61
CA GLY A 19 -7.07 -1.57 -3.06
C GLY A 19 -7.74 -2.77 -3.71
N SER A 20 -8.98 -3.06 -3.30
CA SER A 20 -9.77 -4.17 -3.87
C SER A 20 -10.55 -3.78 -5.13
N HIS A 21 -10.61 -2.49 -5.47
CA HIS A 21 -11.25 -2.01 -6.68
C HIS A 21 -10.47 -2.41 -7.94
N ARG A 22 -11.16 -2.85 -9.00
CA ARG A 22 -10.53 -3.30 -10.26
C ARG A 22 -9.73 -2.21 -10.99
N GLY A 23 -10.02 -0.94 -10.70
CA GLY A 23 -9.29 0.20 -11.25
C GLY A 23 -8.07 0.64 -10.45
N ALA A 24 -7.69 -0.08 -9.39
CA ALA A 24 -6.43 0.17 -8.69
C ALA A 24 -5.25 -0.42 -9.47
N ASP A 25 -4.07 0.17 -9.31
CA ASP A 25 -2.84 -0.33 -9.97
C ASP A 25 -2.40 -1.67 -9.38
N ILE A 26 -2.52 -1.80 -8.06
CA ILE A 26 -2.31 -3.05 -7.33
C ILE A 26 -3.65 -3.49 -6.74
N VAL A 27 -4.26 -4.48 -7.38
CA VAL A 27 -5.55 -5.03 -6.96
C VAL A 27 -5.33 -6.15 -5.94
N LEU A 28 -5.74 -5.92 -4.70
CA LEU A 28 -5.69 -6.90 -3.62
C LEU A 28 -7.11 -7.40 -3.29
N GLN A 29 -7.41 -8.63 -3.71
CA GLN A 29 -8.70 -9.27 -3.45
C GLN A 29 -8.68 -9.97 -2.08
N SER A 30 -8.86 -9.19 -1.02
CA SER A 30 -8.98 -9.69 0.35
C SER A 30 -10.11 -8.96 1.07
N ALA A 31 -10.82 -9.67 1.96
CA ALA A 31 -11.98 -9.13 2.67
C ALA A 31 -11.64 -7.91 3.55
N GLY A 32 -10.41 -7.82 4.07
CA GLY A 32 -9.93 -6.69 4.87
C GLY A 32 -9.50 -5.46 4.05
N VAL A 33 -9.47 -5.56 2.71
CA VAL A 33 -8.95 -4.48 1.86
C VAL A 33 -10.07 -3.62 1.28
N ALA A 34 -10.13 -2.36 1.69
CA ALA A 34 -11.00 -1.34 1.09
C ALA A 34 -10.82 -1.17 -0.42
N HIS A 35 -11.88 -0.69 -1.09
CA HIS A 35 -11.87 -0.39 -2.53
C HIS A 35 -10.73 0.55 -2.93
N ARG A 36 -10.57 1.64 -2.17
CA ARG A 36 -9.44 2.57 -2.22
C ARG A 36 -8.78 2.51 -0.85
N HIS A 37 -7.75 1.69 -0.71
CA HIS A 37 -7.16 1.39 0.59
C HIS A 37 -5.98 2.30 0.89
N ALA A 38 -5.01 2.34 -0.02
CA ALA A 38 -3.81 3.12 0.14
C ALA A 38 -3.25 3.56 -1.23
N ALA A 39 -2.25 4.43 -1.21
CA ALA A 39 -1.42 4.77 -2.35
C ALA A 39 0.05 4.86 -1.96
N LEU A 40 0.93 4.46 -2.87
CA LEU A 40 2.37 4.72 -2.79
C LEU A 40 2.69 5.91 -3.69
N GLU A 41 3.08 7.03 -3.11
CA GLU A 41 3.49 8.25 -3.80
C GLU A 41 5.02 8.30 -3.84
N PHE A 42 5.60 8.43 -5.04
CA PHE A 42 7.04 8.57 -5.18
C PHE A 42 7.47 10.03 -4.91
N SER A 43 8.36 10.21 -3.93
CA SER A 43 8.99 11.49 -3.64
C SER A 43 10.37 11.55 -4.29
N ALA A 44 10.48 12.33 -5.38
CA ALA A 44 11.74 12.52 -6.10
C ALA A 44 12.80 13.26 -5.29
N SER A 45 12.40 14.20 -4.41
CA SER A 45 13.33 14.94 -3.53
C SER A 45 14.06 14.02 -2.56
N ASP A 46 13.37 12.97 -2.12
CA ASP A 46 13.82 12.06 -1.09
C ASP A 46 14.27 10.70 -1.62
N ASN A 47 14.09 10.48 -2.92
CA ASN A 47 14.23 9.20 -3.60
C ASN A 47 13.60 8.05 -2.81
N SER A 48 12.35 8.24 -2.38
CA SER A 48 11.63 7.29 -1.52
C SER A 48 10.14 7.30 -1.80
N PHE A 49 9.45 6.26 -1.34
CA PHE A 49 8.00 6.20 -1.44
C PHE A 49 7.35 6.63 -0.12
N ILE A 50 6.25 7.34 -0.23
CA ILE A 50 5.35 7.65 0.88
C ILE A 50 4.11 6.78 0.71
N LEU A 51 3.88 5.90 1.68
CA LEU A 51 2.65 5.12 1.76
C LEU A 51 1.59 5.96 2.46
N ARG A 52 0.52 6.27 1.75
CA ARG A 52 -0.64 7.00 2.25
C ARG A 52 -1.82 6.04 2.42
N ASP A 53 -2.34 5.92 3.63
CA ASP A 53 -3.58 5.19 3.92
C ASP A 53 -4.78 6.12 3.72
N PHE A 54 -5.85 5.62 3.09
CA PHE A 54 -7.07 6.41 2.85
C PHE A 54 -8.14 6.14 3.89
N ASN A 55 -7.74 6.10 5.16
CA ASN A 55 -8.60 5.78 6.29
C ASN A 55 -9.28 4.42 6.10
N SER A 56 -8.47 3.42 5.77
CA SER A 56 -8.95 2.07 5.49
C SER A 56 -9.57 1.44 6.75
N PRO A 57 -10.65 0.64 6.62
CA PRO A 57 -11.38 0.11 7.80
C PRO A 57 -10.53 -0.77 8.72
N HIS A 58 -9.56 -1.47 8.17
CA HIS A 58 -8.71 -2.41 8.88
C HIS A 58 -7.27 -1.89 9.07
N GLY A 59 -6.98 -0.70 8.51
CA GLY A 59 -5.68 -0.06 8.60
C GLY A 59 -4.63 -0.60 7.63
N THR A 60 -3.57 0.18 7.52
CA THR A 60 -2.34 -0.17 6.81
C THR A 60 -1.19 -0.31 7.81
N PHE A 61 -0.31 -1.27 7.58
CA PHE A 61 0.83 -1.57 8.45
C PHE A 61 2.13 -1.61 7.65
N VAL A 62 3.21 -1.10 8.24
CA VAL A 62 4.58 -1.17 7.73
C VAL A 62 5.44 -1.88 8.76
N ASN A 63 6.09 -2.97 8.38
CA ASN A 63 6.90 -3.81 9.28
C ASN A 63 6.14 -4.25 10.54
N SER A 64 4.85 -4.57 10.40
CA SER A 64 3.92 -4.91 11.50
C SER A 64 3.54 -3.76 12.44
N CYS A 65 4.00 -2.53 12.17
CA CYS A 65 3.58 -1.34 12.88
C CYS A 65 2.47 -0.63 12.10
N GLN A 66 1.38 -0.28 12.79
CA GLN A 66 0.28 0.45 12.16
C GLN A 66 0.73 1.86 11.75
N VAL A 67 0.35 2.27 10.54
CA VAL A 67 0.63 3.62 10.04
C VAL A 67 -0.17 4.64 10.86
N GLN A 68 0.55 5.54 11.53
CA GLN A 68 -0.06 6.67 12.25
C GLN A 68 -0.13 7.88 11.29
N ASN A 69 -1.18 8.70 11.40
CA ASN A 69 -1.39 9.91 10.60
C ASN A 69 -1.60 9.69 9.09
N ALA A 70 -2.05 8.50 8.68
CA ALA A 70 -2.41 8.20 7.30
C ALA A 70 -1.27 8.35 6.27
N ALA A 71 -0.03 8.61 6.68
CA ALA A 71 1.12 8.68 5.77
C ALA A 71 2.41 8.26 6.48
N VAL A 72 3.21 7.41 5.84
CA VAL A 72 4.53 7.00 6.34
C VAL A 72 5.51 6.82 5.19
N ARG A 73 6.77 7.16 5.43
CA ARG A 73 7.84 6.87 4.47
C ARG A 73 8.20 5.39 4.50
N VAL A 74 8.31 4.79 3.32
CA VAL A 74 8.74 3.40 3.15
C VAL A 74 10.06 3.33 2.40
N ARG A 75 10.83 2.30 2.71
CA ARG A 75 12.16 2.04 2.17
C ARG A 75 12.22 0.66 1.51
N PRO A 76 13.18 0.44 0.61
CA PRO A 76 13.45 -0.89 0.08
C PRO A 76 13.64 -1.91 1.21
N GLY A 77 12.91 -3.02 1.16
CA GLY A 77 12.93 -4.06 2.19
C GLY A 77 11.78 -3.99 3.20
N ASP A 78 11.04 -2.89 3.26
CA ASP A 78 9.88 -2.77 4.13
C ASP A 78 8.74 -3.72 3.70
N ILE A 79 8.07 -4.30 4.68
CA ILE A 79 6.92 -5.18 4.48
C ILE A 79 5.64 -4.37 4.70
N LEU A 80 4.87 -4.20 3.64
CA LEU A 80 3.57 -3.51 3.67
C LEU A 80 2.45 -4.53 3.83
N SER A 81 1.54 -4.30 4.77
CA SER A 81 0.34 -5.12 4.98
C SER A 81 -0.91 -4.23 4.96
N PHE A 82 -1.97 -4.75 4.33
CA PHE A 82 -3.23 -4.04 4.13
C PHE A 82 -4.36 -4.94 4.59
N GLY A 83 -5.15 -4.49 5.58
CA GLY A 83 -6.20 -5.31 6.19
C GLY A 83 -5.81 -5.94 7.51
#